data_AF-A0A2Z2J5F8-F1
#
_entry.id   AF-A0A2Z2J5F8-F1
#
_cell.length_a   1.000
_cell.length_b   1.000
_cell.length_c   1.000
_cell.angle_alpha   90.00
_cell.angle_beta   90.00
_cell.angle_gamma   90.00
#
_symmetry.space_group_name_H-M   'P 1'
#
loop_
_entity.id
_entity.type
_entity.pdbx_description
1 polymer ?
#
loop_
_entity_poly.entity_id
_entity_poly.type
_entity_poly.pdbx_seq_one_letter_code
_entity_poly.pdbx_strand_id
1 'polypeptide(L)'
;MTQLLAFLADQPILLVFALIGVGMALGNIKLKGISLGAAAVLFLGIAFAAASASTGSAVSVPPVIGTFGLVIFAFGIGNNSGIVFFQSLRTATAPVLSMIAVFIIAAIAAHTVGTYVFELDISVIAGTFAGAITNTPSLAAAAEATGDGASATVGYAVSYLFGVIGMMIVATLLLRDAPNDTDKAAPVTRLHMQITRKEGISIADLLAAGNNEVQVTRLRRVGSNLIIIPGYLDELKPGDVVTVVGTPKDLDAVLLAGGRESPQILDDDRHDLDFRRITISQHQLAGKTIAQVNNALNDRWGARISRIRRGDEDQVANPEFLVELGDRVRVVGPAGHLKAISKYLGDSSQGLTDINPVALGLGLALGILLGHIDIPLPGEATLNLGAAAGVLLVALVMGRIGRIGKMITALPHSANTVLADLGLLLFLAQAGTNAGGQIAGAFSSGAWWKILLLGMIVTTIVAVGIALVMHRMLGNGATKTAGILAGAQTQPAILAFVNNRTAADTRVALGYTLVYPAAMISKILITHGLALLG
;
A
#
# COMPACT_ATOMS: atom_id res chain seq x y z
N MET A 1 -1.53 41.48 16.92
CA MET A 1 -2.14 40.20 16.47
C MET A 1 -3.20 40.42 15.40
N THR A 2 -4.15 41.34 15.61
CA THR A 2 -5.24 41.67 14.67
C THR A 2 -4.78 42.14 13.28
N GLN A 3 -3.75 43.01 13.18
CA GLN A 3 -3.22 43.46 11.88
C GLN A 3 -2.56 42.32 11.07
N LEU A 4 -1.87 41.39 11.74
CA LEU A 4 -1.29 40.22 11.09
C LEU A 4 -2.37 39.27 10.58
N LEU A 5 -3.44 39.07 11.36
CA LEU A 5 -4.58 38.23 10.95
C LEU A 5 -5.33 38.83 9.76
N ALA A 6 -5.54 40.15 9.75
CA ALA A 6 -6.12 40.86 8.62
C ALA A 6 -5.25 40.71 7.35
N PHE A 7 -3.93 40.90 7.48
CA PHE A 7 -3.00 40.69 6.37
C PHE A 7 -3.02 39.25 5.83
N LEU A 8 -3.10 38.26 6.71
CA LEU A 8 -3.19 36.85 6.32
C LEU A 8 -4.55 36.51 5.66
N ALA A 9 -5.63 37.18 6.05
CA ALA A 9 -6.93 37.05 5.39
C ALA A 9 -6.90 37.60 3.96
N ASP A 10 -6.20 38.72 3.74
CA ASP A 10 -6.04 39.33 2.41
C ASP A 10 -5.06 38.54 1.52
N GLN A 11 -4.24 37.66 2.10
CA GLN A 11 -3.22 36.88 1.40
C GLN A 11 -3.44 35.36 1.58
N PRO A 12 -4.53 34.80 1.01
CA PRO A 12 -4.89 33.39 1.24
C PRO A 12 -3.84 32.40 0.75
N ILE A 13 -3.09 32.72 -0.30
CA ILE A 13 -1.98 31.89 -0.80
C ILE A 13 -0.85 31.82 0.23
N LEU A 14 -0.48 32.97 0.81
CA LEU A 14 0.52 33.03 1.87
C LEU A 14 0.09 32.20 3.08
N LEU A 15 -1.18 32.35 3.50
CA LEU A 15 -1.74 31.59 4.61
C LEU A 15 -1.64 30.08 4.37
N VAL A 16 -2.06 29.61 3.21
CA VAL A 16 -2.01 28.18 2.84
C VAL A 16 -0.58 27.65 2.91
N PHE A 17 0.38 28.32 2.27
CA PHE A 17 1.76 27.84 2.29
C PHE A 17 2.43 27.96 3.66
N ALA A 18 2.04 28.94 4.48
CA ALA A 18 2.49 29.04 5.87
C ALA A 18 1.96 27.86 6.71
N LEU A 19 0.66 27.53 6.59
CA LEU A 19 0.05 26.38 7.26
C LEU A 19 0.68 25.06 6.81
N ILE A 20 0.94 24.89 5.52
CA ILE A 20 1.60 23.69 5.00
C ILE A 20 3.04 23.60 5.52
N GLY A 21 3.83 24.67 5.40
CA GLY A 21 5.23 24.68 5.80
C GLY A 21 5.41 24.42 7.30
N VAL A 22 4.69 25.16 8.15
CA VAL A 22 4.76 24.99 9.61
C VAL A 22 4.10 23.67 10.02
N GLY A 23 2.95 23.33 9.45
CA GLY A 23 2.23 22.10 9.77
C GLY A 23 3.04 20.85 9.44
N MET A 24 3.70 20.81 8.28
CA MET A 24 4.60 19.70 7.93
C MET A 24 5.87 19.67 8.77
N ALA A 25 6.43 20.83 9.12
CA ALA A 25 7.57 20.89 10.02
C ALA A 25 7.23 20.28 11.39
N LEU A 26 6.06 20.60 11.94
CA LEU A 26 5.53 19.99 13.18
C LEU A 26 5.18 18.52 12.99
N GLY A 27 4.57 18.17 11.85
CA GLY A 27 4.11 16.82 11.53
C GLY A 27 5.24 15.81 11.38
N ASN A 28 6.44 16.26 10.99
CA ASN A 28 7.64 15.44 10.85
C ASN A 28 8.38 15.21 12.18
N ILE A 29 8.01 15.90 13.25
CA ILE A 29 8.57 15.66 14.58
C ILE A 29 8.12 14.27 15.05
N LYS A 30 9.09 13.39 15.31
CA LYS A 30 8.84 12.02 15.78
C LYS A 30 8.82 11.97 17.30
N LEU A 31 7.69 11.59 17.87
CA LEU A 31 7.55 11.27 19.30
C LEU A 31 7.48 9.76 19.47
N LYS A 32 8.52 9.16 20.09
CA LYS A 32 8.65 7.69 20.24
C LYS A 32 8.46 6.90 18.94
N GLY A 33 8.93 7.46 17.81
CA GLY A 33 8.85 6.85 16.48
C GLY A 33 7.52 7.07 15.74
N ILE A 34 6.56 7.78 16.34
CA ILE A 34 5.26 8.13 15.72
C ILE A 34 5.31 9.61 15.31
N SER A 35 4.78 9.92 14.13
CA SER A 35 4.67 11.27 13.57
C SER A 35 3.24 11.52 13.09
N LEU A 36 2.76 12.77 13.15
CA LEU A 36 1.42 13.12 12.63
C LEU A 36 1.40 13.23 11.10
N GLY A 37 2.54 13.50 10.46
CA GLY A 37 2.63 13.69 9.01
C GLY A 37 1.70 14.80 8.52
N ALA A 38 1.04 14.57 7.38
CA ALA A 38 0.13 15.54 6.76
C ALA A 38 -1.04 15.98 7.67
N ALA A 39 -1.49 15.11 8.60
CA ALA A 39 -2.56 15.46 9.53
C ALA A 39 -2.21 16.66 10.43
N ALA A 40 -0.92 16.93 10.66
CA ALA A 40 -0.50 18.12 11.41
C ALA A 40 -0.90 19.44 10.74
N VAL A 41 -1.00 19.49 9.40
CA VAL A 41 -1.50 20.67 8.68
C VAL A 41 -2.97 20.92 9.00
N LEU A 42 -3.78 19.86 9.09
CA LEU A 42 -5.18 19.94 9.50
C LEU A 42 -5.31 20.49 10.92
N PHE A 43 -4.62 19.88 11.89
CA PHE A 43 -4.67 20.30 13.29
C PHE A 43 -4.12 21.71 13.51
N LEU A 44 -3.08 22.11 12.76
CA LEU A 44 -2.58 23.47 12.77
C LEU A 44 -3.62 24.44 12.20
N GLY A 45 -4.28 24.10 11.11
CA GLY A 45 -5.38 24.90 10.53
C GLY A 45 -6.53 25.08 11.52
N ILE A 46 -6.91 24.01 12.23
CA ILE A 46 -7.93 24.06 13.30
C ILE A 46 -7.49 24.99 14.42
N ALA A 47 -6.27 24.83 14.93
CA ALA A 47 -5.73 25.64 16.02
C ALA A 47 -5.62 27.12 15.61
N PHE A 48 -5.17 27.39 14.38
CA PHE A 48 -5.10 28.73 13.82
C PHE A 48 -6.48 29.37 13.71
N ALA A 49 -7.47 28.67 13.14
CA ALA A 49 -8.82 29.19 12.99
C ALA A 49 -9.55 29.38 14.33
N ALA A 50 -9.34 28.49 15.30
CA ALA A 50 -9.84 28.66 16.66
C ALA A 50 -9.22 29.91 17.34
N ALA A 51 -7.91 30.10 17.18
CA ALA A 51 -7.21 31.27 17.70
C ALA A 51 -7.67 32.56 17.01
N SER A 52 -7.82 32.57 15.68
CA SER A 52 -8.28 33.74 14.94
C SER A 52 -9.73 34.11 15.31
N ALA A 53 -10.61 33.12 15.44
CA ALA A 53 -12.00 33.30 15.88
C ALA A 53 -12.08 33.95 17.28
N SER A 54 -11.22 33.54 18.21
CA SER A 54 -11.16 34.14 19.56
C SER A 54 -10.79 35.64 19.57
N THR A 55 -10.13 36.11 18.50
CA THR A 55 -9.75 37.52 18.32
C THR A 55 -10.75 38.32 17.48
N GLY A 56 -11.87 37.72 17.08
CA GLY A 56 -12.91 38.35 16.26
C GLY A 56 -12.58 38.42 14.76
N SER A 57 -11.53 37.72 14.29
CA SER A 57 -11.14 37.65 12.87
C SER A 57 -11.29 36.22 12.37
N ALA A 58 -12.35 35.94 11.60
CA ALA A 58 -12.54 34.62 10.97
C ALA A 58 -11.67 34.50 9.73
N VAL A 59 -10.40 34.13 9.91
CA VAL A 59 -9.46 33.90 8.82
C VAL A 59 -9.56 32.45 8.38
N SER A 60 -10.00 32.22 7.15
CA SER A 60 -10.08 30.89 6.56
C SER A 60 -9.47 30.86 5.17
N VAL A 61 -9.02 29.66 4.77
CA VAL A 61 -8.57 29.44 3.40
C VAL A 61 -9.81 29.33 2.49
N PRO A 62 -9.81 29.99 1.32
CA PRO A 62 -10.91 29.91 0.36
C PRO A 62 -11.26 28.47 -0.05
N PRO A 63 -12.56 28.10 -0.11
CA PRO A 63 -12.99 26.74 -0.47
C PRO A 63 -12.44 26.25 -1.81
N VAL A 64 -12.30 27.15 -2.79
CA VAL A 64 -11.77 26.82 -4.12
C VAL A 64 -10.37 26.19 -4.07
N ILE A 65 -9.52 26.61 -3.12
CA ILE A 65 -8.18 26.03 -2.93
C ILE A 65 -8.30 24.61 -2.39
N GLY A 66 -9.24 24.37 -1.47
CA GLY A 66 -9.53 23.05 -0.91
C GLY A 66 -10.05 22.08 -1.97
N THR A 67 -11.03 22.50 -2.77
CA THR A 67 -11.57 21.70 -3.89
C THR A 67 -10.51 21.42 -4.95
N PHE A 68 -9.69 22.41 -5.30
CA PHE A 68 -8.57 22.23 -6.23
C PHE A 68 -7.55 21.21 -5.71
N GLY A 69 -7.18 21.31 -4.43
CA GLY A 69 -6.32 20.33 -3.77
C GLY A 69 -6.94 18.93 -3.79
N LEU A 70 -8.22 18.83 -3.45
CA LEU A 70 -8.97 17.59 -3.39
C LEU A 70 -9.01 16.85 -4.75
N VAL A 71 -9.34 17.54 -5.85
CA VAL A 71 -9.43 16.87 -7.15
C VAL A 71 -8.06 16.40 -7.65
N ILE A 72 -6.99 17.18 -7.44
CA ILE A 72 -5.63 16.75 -7.78
C ILE A 72 -5.24 15.52 -6.94
N PHE A 73 -5.57 15.55 -5.66
CA PHE A 73 -5.32 14.44 -4.76
C PHE A 73 -6.05 13.17 -5.17
N ALA A 74 -7.36 13.26 -5.42
CA ALA A 74 -8.19 12.14 -5.86
C ALA A 74 -7.67 11.56 -7.18
N PHE A 75 -7.28 12.42 -8.13
CA PHE A 75 -6.66 11.97 -9.37
C PHE A 75 -5.39 11.19 -9.09
N GLY A 76 -4.53 11.72 -8.24
CA GLY A 76 -3.24 11.10 -8.01
C GLY A 76 -3.34 9.73 -7.35
N ILE A 77 -4.17 9.62 -6.32
CA ILE A 77 -4.48 8.36 -5.64
C ILE A 77 -5.09 7.32 -6.59
N GLY A 78 -6.10 7.72 -7.39
CA GLY A 78 -6.75 6.82 -8.34
C GLY A 78 -5.78 6.33 -9.40
N ASN A 79 -5.00 7.24 -9.98
CA ASN A 79 -4.06 6.91 -11.04
C ASN A 79 -2.93 5.99 -10.56
N ASN A 80 -2.41 6.21 -9.35
CA ASN A 80 -1.36 5.37 -8.75
C ASN A 80 -1.89 3.98 -8.40
N SER A 81 -3.12 3.93 -7.86
CA SER A 81 -3.73 2.70 -7.38
C SER A 81 -4.36 1.85 -8.49
N GLY A 82 -4.58 2.40 -9.69
CA GLY A 82 -5.35 1.75 -10.76
C GLY A 82 -4.97 0.31 -11.04
N ILE A 83 -3.72 0.05 -11.43
CA ILE A 83 -3.26 -1.32 -11.79
C ILE A 83 -3.40 -2.26 -10.59
N VAL A 84 -2.86 -1.84 -9.43
CA VAL A 84 -2.77 -2.70 -8.24
C VAL A 84 -4.13 -2.99 -7.63
N PHE A 85 -5.04 -2.01 -7.63
CA PHE A 85 -6.43 -2.18 -7.18
C PHE A 85 -7.14 -3.28 -7.98
N PHE A 86 -7.16 -3.20 -9.31
CA PHE A 86 -7.87 -4.19 -10.13
C PHE A 86 -7.22 -5.57 -10.10
N GLN A 87 -5.90 -5.66 -9.88
CA GLN A 87 -5.23 -6.94 -9.68
C GLN A 87 -5.53 -7.53 -8.30
N SER A 88 -5.51 -6.73 -7.23
CA SER A 88 -5.85 -7.19 -5.87
C SER A 88 -7.26 -7.78 -5.80
N LEU A 89 -8.22 -7.21 -6.54
CA LEU A 89 -9.58 -7.76 -6.66
C LEU A 89 -9.65 -9.13 -7.34
N ARG A 90 -8.64 -9.48 -8.15
CA ARG A 90 -8.57 -10.77 -8.86
C ARG A 90 -7.72 -11.82 -8.14
N THR A 91 -6.61 -11.41 -7.52
CA THR A 91 -5.64 -12.33 -6.92
C THR A 91 -5.85 -12.52 -5.43
N ALA A 92 -6.44 -11.56 -4.75
CA ALA A 92 -6.64 -11.55 -3.29
C ALA A 92 -8.13 -11.40 -2.91
N THR A 93 -9.02 -11.99 -3.71
CA THR A 93 -10.46 -11.79 -3.62
C THR A 93 -11.02 -12.04 -2.21
N ALA A 94 -10.65 -13.15 -1.56
CA ALA A 94 -11.15 -13.47 -0.23
C ALA A 94 -10.70 -12.45 0.83
N PRO A 95 -9.39 -12.16 1.04
CA PRO A 95 -8.94 -11.10 1.94
C PRO A 95 -9.58 -9.74 1.64
N VAL A 96 -9.65 -9.35 0.37
CA VAL A 96 -10.17 -8.03 -0.03
C VAL A 96 -11.67 -7.92 0.26
N LEU A 97 -12.48 -8.91 -0.13
CA LEU A 97 -13.92 -8.90 0.12
C LEU A 97 -14.24 -8.96 1.62
N SER A 98 -13.53 -9.79 2.37
CA SER A 98 -13.67 -9.87 3.83
C SER A 98 -13.37 -8.53 4.51
N MET A 99 -12.32 -7.83 4.10
CA MET A 99 -11.99 -6.49 4.61
C MET A 99 -13.08 -5.47 4.26
N ILE A 100 -13.57 -5.46 3.01
CA ILE A 100 -14.65 -4.57 2.58
C ILE A 100 -15.91 -4.83 3.41
N ALA A 101 -16.25 -6.09 3.67
CA ALA A 101 -17.38 -6.44 4.53
C ALA A 101 -17.22 -5.88 5.95
N VAL A 102 -16.02 -5.97 6.54
CA VAL A 102 -15.74 -5.37 7.86
C VAL A 102 -15.91 -3.84 7.83
N PHE A 103 -15.45 -3.15 6.77
CA PHE A 103 -15.68 -1.71 6.64
C PHE A 103 -17.16 -1.35 6.49
N ILE A 104 -17.94 -2.14 5.74
CA ILE A 104 -19.39 -1.94 5.62
C ILE A 104 -20.07 -2.13 6.98
N ILE A 105 -19.72 -3.18 7.73
CA ILE A 105 -20.24 -3.40 9.09
C ILE A 105 -19.91 -2.21 9.99
N ALA A 106 -18.68 -1.71 9.93
CA ALA A 106 -18.26 -0.56 10.71
C ALA A 106 -19.00 0.73 10.29
N ALA A 107 -19.30 0.92 9.00
CA ALA A 107 -20.09 2.06 8.51
C ALA A 107 -21.57 1.97 8.93
N ILE A 108 -22.17 0.79 8.88
CA ILE A 108 -23.52 0.54 9.39
C ILE A 108 -23.57 0.85 10.89
N ALA A 109 -22.58 0.39 11.66
CA ALA A 109 -22.48 0.69 13.08
C ALA A 109 -22.29 2.20 13.33
N ALA A 110 -21.46 2.87 12.51
CA ALA A 110 -21.28 4.31 12.60
C ALA A 110 -22.60 5.08 12.38
N HIS A 111 -23.35 4.71 11.34
CA HIS A 111 -24.66 5.30 11.04
C HIS A 111 -25.67 5.03 12.16
N THR A 112 -25.87 3.76 12.50
CA THR A 112 -26.90 3.39 13.49
C THR A 112 -26.63 3.96 14.87
N VAL A 113 -25.40 3.82 15.39
CA VAL A 113 -25.05 4.37 16.71
C VAL A 113 -25.00 5.91 16.66
N GLY A 114 -24.40 6.47 15.61
CA GLY A 114 -24.29 7.91 15.44
C GLY A 114 -25.64 8.60 15.38
N THR A 115 -26.56 8.09 14.57
CA THR A 115 -27.88 8.70 14.35
C THR A 115 -28.86 8.39 15.48
N TYR A 116 -29.00 7.12 15.88
CA TYR A 116 -30.08 6.73 16.79
C TYR A 116 -29.70 6.73 18.28
N VAL A 117 -28.39 6.69 18.61
CA VAL A 117 -27.94 6.68 20.02
C VAL A 117 -27.33 8.02 20.40
N PHE A 118 -26.50 8.59 19.53
CA PHE A 118 -25.81 9.84 19.81
C PHE A 118 -26.46 11.08 19.21
N GLU A 119 -27.40 10.91 18.28
CA GLU A 119 -28.12 11.99 17.59
C GLU A 119 -27.14 13.00 16.95
N LEU A 120 -26.13 12.47 16.26
CA LEU A 120 -25.14 13.27 15.55
C LEU A 120 -25.57 13.49 14.10
N ASP A 121 -25.22 14.65 13.55
CA ASP A 121 -25.43 14.95 12.14
C ASP A 121 -24.64 13.99 11.23
N ILE A 122 -25.19 13.68 10.06
CA ILE A 122 -24.56 12.74 9.12
C ILE A 122 -23.15 13.15 8.72
N SER A 123 -22.89 14.46 8.64
CA SER A 123 -21.56 14.99 8.34
C SER A 123 -20.55 14.64 9.43
N VAL A 124 -20.92 14.80 10.71
CA VAL A 124 -20.09 14.40 11.85
C VAL A 124 -19.88 12.88 11.84
N ILE A 125 -20.91 12.08 11.56
CA ILE A 125 -20.80 10.62 11.51
C ILE A 125 -19.83 10.16 10.40
N ALA A 126 -20.01 10.66 9.18
CA ALA A 126 -19.17 10.32 8.04
C ALA A 126 -17.70 10.74 8.26
N GLY A 127 -17.50 11.93 8.84
CA GLY A 127 -16.19 12.41 9.29
C GLY A 127 -15.57 11.53 10.37
N THR A 128 -16.37 11.14 11.38
CA THR A 128 -15.94 10.25 12.47
C THR A 128 -15.48 8.91 11.93
N PHE A 129 -16.24 8.32 11.00
CA PHE A 129 -15.88 7.08 10.32
C PHE A 129 -14.55 7.23 9.57
N ALA A 130 -14.38 8.29 8.78
CA ALA A 130 -13.14 8.57 8.06
C ALA A 130 -11.91 8.72 8.98
N GLY A 131 -12.07 9.38 10.14
CA GLY A 131 -10.99 9.54 11.12
C GLY A 131 -10.65 8.25 11.84
N ALA A 132 -11.66 7.46 12.23
CA ALA A 132 -11.47 6.18 12.93
C ALA A 132 -10.69 5.16 12.07
N ILE A 133 -10.92 5.16 10.76
CA ILE A 133 -10.20 4.31 9.79
C ILE A 133 -8.97 5.02 9.17
N THR A 134 -8.60 6.18 9.74
CA THR A 134 -7.48 7.06 9.37
C THR A 134 -7.31 7.25 7.87
N ASN A 135 -8.41 7.47 7.16
CA ASN A 135 -8.40 7.66 5.72
C ASN A 135 -8.75 9.10 5.37
N THR A 136 -7.74 9.96 5.23
CA THR A 136 -7.95 11.36 4.84
C THR A 136 -8.68 11.54 3.51
N PRO A 137 -8.46 10.71 2.46
CA PRO A 137 -9.34 10.69 1.30
C PRO A 137 -10.83 10.49 1.61
N SER A 138 -11.16 9.64 2.59
CA SER A 138 -12.55 9.44 3.02
C SER A 138 -13.14 10.70 3.66
N LEU A 139 -12.34 11.49 4.40
CA LEU A 139 -12.81 12.77 4.96
C LEU A 139 -13.25 13.71 3.84
N ALA A 140 -12.49 13.76 2.76
CA ALA A 140 -12.83 14.64 1.65
C ALA A 140 -14.11 14.20 0.93
N ALA A 141 -14.30 12.88 0.76
CA ALA A 141 -15.55 12.34 0.24
C ALA A 141 -16.74 12.65 1.17
N ALA A 142 -16.57 12.54 2.49
CA ALA A 142 -17.58 12.95 3.46
C ALA A 142 -17.93 14.44 3.32
N ALA A 143 -16.91 15.30 3.29
CA ALA A 143 -17.07 16.75 3.20
C ALA A 143 -17.81 17.22 1.94
N GLU A 144 -17.53 16.58 0.81
CA GLU A 144 -18.19 16.88 -0.46
C GLU A 144 -19.63 16.33 -0.50
N ALA A 145 -19.83 15.07 -0.11
CA ALA A 145 -21.13 14.41 -0.17
C ALA A 145 -22.17 15.03 0.76
N THR A 146 -21.77 15.52 1.94
CA THR A 146 -22.69 16.16 2.89
C THR A 146 -22.86 17.66 2.67
N GLY A 147 -21.99 18.29 1.87
CA GLY A 147 -21.93 19.75 1.74
C GLY A 147 -21.48 20.51 3.01
N ASP A 148 -21.19 19.80 4.11
CA ASP A 148 -20.74 20.37 5.38
C ASP A 148 -19.36 19.83 5.77
N GLY A 149 -18.33 20.28 5.05
CA GLY A 149 -16.97 19.83 5.29
C GLY A 149 -16.38 20.20 6.66
N ALA A 150 -16.90 21.24 7.31
CA ALA A 150 -16.42 21.63 8.63
C ALA A 150 -16.83 20.59 9.69
N SER A 151 -18.09 20.13 9.68
CA SER A 151 -18.58 19.14 10.66
C SER A 151 -17.92 17.78 10.45
N ALA A 152 -17.73 17.38 9.19
CA ALA A 152 -16.97 16.17 8.85
C ALA A 152 -15.53 16.25 9.36
N THR A 153 -14.89 17.42 9.24
CA THR A 153 -13.53 17.64 9.73
C THR A 153 -13.45 17.57 11.25
N VAL A 154 -14.46 18.08 11.97
CA VAL A 154 -14.57 17.93 13.44
C VAL A 154 -14.61 16.45 13.81
N GLY A 155 -15.50 15.68 13.18
CA GLY A 155 -15.64 14.24 13.40
C GLY A 155 -14.32 13.49 13.16
N TYR A 156 -13.66 13.79 12.05
CA TYR A 156 -12.37 13.20 11.69
C TYR A 156 -11.28 13.53 12.71
N ALA A 157 -11.14 14.81 13.08
CA ALA A 157 -10.08 15.27 13.97
C ALA A 157 -10.16 14.61 15.35
N VAL A 158 -11.37 14.47 15.89
CA VAL A 158 -11.60 13.86 17.22
C VAL A 158 -11.35 12.35 17.20
N SER A 159 -11.74 11.63 16.14
CA SER A 159 -11.58 10.17 16.08
C SER A 159 -10.21 9.70 15.60
N TYR A 160 -9.46 10.53 14.84
CA TYR A 160 -8.19 10.16 14.22
C TYR A 160 -7.15 9.58 15.20
N LEU A 161 -6.99 10.22 16.37
CA LEU A 161 -5.99 9.80 17.34
C LEU A 161 -6.24 8.37 17.84
N PHE A 162 -7.51 8.05 18.09
CA PHE A 162 -7.88 6.69 18.50
C PHE A 162 -7.77 5.70 17.33
N GLY A 163 -8.07 6.12 16.10
CA GLY A 163 -7.83 5.32 14.91
C GLY A 163 -6.40 4.80 14.82
N VAL A 164 -5.41 5.64 15.14
CA VAL A 164 -3.99 5.22 15.20
C VAL A 164 -3.71 4.33 16.41
N ILE A 165 -4.07 4.78 17.62
CA ILE A 165 -3.70 4.09 18.87
C ILE A 165 -4.41 2.74 18.99
N GLY A 166 -5.71 2.68 18.72
CA GLY A 166 -6.53 1.46 18.80
C GLY A 166 -6.00 0.35 17.89
N MET A 167 -5.61 0.70 16.67
CA MET A 167 -5.00 -0.25 15.74
C MET A 167 -3.64 -0.76 16.23
N MET A 168 -2.81 0.08 16.84
CA MET A 168 -1.54 -0.34 17.44
C MET A 168 -1.73 -1.28 18.64
N ILE A 169 -2.77 -1.06 19.44
CA ILE A 169 -3.14 -1.96 20.55
C ILE A 169 -3.53 -3.33 19.99
N VAL A 170 -4.42 -3.39 19.00
CA VAL A 170 -4.84 -4.66 18.41
C VAL A 170 -3.68 -5.37 17.70
N ALA A 171 -2.84 -4.65 16.95
CA ALA A 171 -1.63 -5.22 16.35
C ALA A 171 -0.69 -5.80 17.43
N THR A 172 -0.55 -5.13 18.58
CA THR A 172 0.24 -5.64 19.71
C THR A 172 -0.35 -6.93 20.29
N LEU A 173 -1.66 -7.00 20.47
CA LEU A 173 -2.33 -8.18 21.00
C LEU A 173 -2.23 -9.36 20.03
N LEU A 174 -2.40 -9.09 18.74
CA LEU A 174 -2.27 -10.07 17.66
C LEU A 174 -0.84 -10.65 17.60
N LEU A 175 0.19 -9.80 17.63
CA LEU A 175 1.59 -10.23 17.55
C LEU A 175 2.05 -11.08 18.74
N ARG A 176 1.26 -11.22 19.82
CA ARG A 176 1.54 -12.20 20.88
C ARG A 176 1.50 -13.64 20.36
N ASP A 177 0.73 -13.88 19.30
CA ASP A 177 0.61 -15.21 18.67
C ASP A 177 1.61 -15.42 17.52
N ALA A 178 2.44 -14.42 17.19
CA ALA A 178 3.45 -14.53 16.13
C ALA A 178 4.41 -15.73 16.25
N PRO A 179 4.81 -16.21 17.45
CA PRO A 179 5.61 -17.42 17.58
C PRO A 179 4.92 -18.70 17.04
N ASN A 180 3.60 -18.71 16.95
CA ASN A 180 2.80 -19.84 16.47
C ASN A 180 2.48 -19.75 14.97
N ASP A 181 3.07 -18.79 14.25
CA ASP A 181 2.84 -18.60 12.83
C ASP A 181 3.28 -19.83 12.01
N THR A 182 2.32 -20.42 11.31
CA THR A 182 2.54 -21.55 10.38
C THR A 182 2.91 -21.10 8.96
N ASP A 183 2.76 -19.81 8.65
CA ASP A 183 3.04 -19.22 7.33
C ASP A 183 4.51 -18.77 7.16
N LYS A 184 5.36 -19.07 8.14
CA LYS A 184 6.81 -18.83 8.01
C LYS A 184 7.41 -19.90 7.09
N ALA A 185 7.70 -19.52 5.85
CA ALA A 185 8.39 -20.39 4.90
C ALA A 185 9.70 -20.90 5.53
N ALA A 186 9.95 -22.21 5.41
CA ALA A 186 11.22 -22.79 5.84
C ALA A 186 12.36 -22.15 5.03
N PRO A 187 13.50 -21.82 5.66
CA PRO A 187 14.62 -21.24 4.94
C PRO A 187 15.10 -22.24 3.89
N VAL A 188 15.07 -21.83 2.62
CA VAL A 188 15.69 -22.60 1.55
C VAL A 188 17.20 -22.45 1.70
N THR A 189 17.87 -23.56 1.97
CA THR A 189 19.33 -23.61 2.10
C THR A 189 19.95 -24.36 0.93
N ARG A 190 21.28 -24.28 0.84
CA ARG A 190 22.08 -24.98 -0.16
C ARG A 190 22.92 -26.02 0.55
N LEU A 191 22.93 -27.22 -0.01
CA LEU A 191 23.74 -28.32 0.45
C LEU A 191 24.62 -28.79 -0.72
N HIS A 192 25.91 -28.93 -0.46
CA HIS A 192 26.81 -29.63 -1.36
C HIS A 192 26.92 -31.07 -0.90
N MET A 193 26.60 -32.03 -1.76
CA MET A 193 26.68 -33.45 -1.42
C MET A 193 27.56 -34.19 -2.41
N GLN A 194 28.33 -35.14 -1.89
CA GLN A 194 29.07 -36.11 -2.68
C GLN A 194 28.25 -37.40 -2.76
N ILE A 195 28.03 -37.89 -3.97
CA ILE A 195 27.33 -39.14 -4.22
C ILE A 195 28.20 -40.30 -3.76
N THR A 196 27.68 -41.14 -2.86
CA THR A 196 28.42 -42.31 -2.34
C THR A 196 27.81 -43.64 -2.77
N ARG A 197 26.60 -43.61 -3.33
CA ARG A 197 25.88 -44.80 -3.78
C ARG A 197 26.61 -45.46 -4.96
N LYS A 198 27.03 -46.72 -4.78
CA LYS A 198 27.85 -47.48 -5.75
C LYS A 198 27.20 -47.68 -7.11
N GLU A 199 25.88 -47.85 -7.15
CA GLU A 199 25.10 -48.04 -8.38
C GLU A 199 24.83 -46.72 -9.12
N GLY A 200 25.21 -45.58 -8.53
CA GLY A 200 24.75 -44.27 -8.96
C GLY A 200 23.30 -43.99 -8.52
N ILE A 201 22.82 -42.80 -8.84
CA ILE A 201 21.43 -42.38 -8.60
C ILE A 201 21.03 -41.40 -9.70
N SER A 202 19.82 -41.54 -10.25
CA SER A 202 19.32 -40.57 -11.22
C SER A 202 18.94 -39.26 -10.50
N ILE A 203 18.99 -38.14 -11.22
CA ILE A 203 18.48 -36.89 -10.68
C ILE A 203 16.98 -36.99 -10.36
N ALA A 204 16.20 -37.65 -11.20
CA ALA A 204 14.77 -37.87 -10.96
C ALA A 204 14.52 -38.57 -9.60
N ASP A 205 15.28 -39.61 -9.27
CA ASP A 205 15.15 -40.33 -8.00
C ASP A 205 15.62 -39.47 -6.81
N LEU A 206 16.66 -38.67 -7.01
CA LEU A 206 17.16 -37.75 -5.99
C LEU A 206 16.12 -36.64 -5.70
N LEU A 207 15.47 -36.10 -6.74
CA LEU A 207 14.39 -35.14 -6.60
C LEU A 207 13.18 -35.76 -5.91
N ALA A 208 12.80 -36.99 -6.29
CA ALA A 208 11.71 -37.72 -5.66
C ALA A 208 11.96 -37.99 -4.17
N ALA A 209 13.21 -38.27 -3.78
CA ALA A 209 13.60 -38.44 -2.37
C ALA A 209 13.41 -37.16 -1.54
N GLY A 210 13.55 -35.99 -2.16
CA GLY A 210 13.24 -34.68 -1.56
C GLY A 210 11.82 -34.20 -1.86
N ASN A 211 10.85 -35.10 -2.04
CA ASN A 211 9.44 -34.80 -2.35
C ASN A 211 9.21 -33.91 -3.58
N ASN A 212 10.16 -33.84 -4.52
CA ASN A 212 10.19 -32.89 -5.64
C ASN A 212 10.19 -31.40 -5.24
N GLU A 213 10.45 -31.08 -3.97
CA GLU A 213 10.60 -29.72 -3.43
C GLU A 213 12.08 -29.28 -3.37
N VAL A 214 12.97 -30.13 -3.86
CA VAL A 214 14.40 -29.87 -3.99
C VAL A 214 14.78 -29.61 -5.44
N GLN A 215 15.87 -28.91 -5.67
CA GLN A 215 16.43 -28.70 -7.00
C GLN A 215 17.92 -29.00 -7.02
N VAL A 216 18.35 -29.86 -7.95
CA VAL A 216 19.77 -30.03 -8.25
C VAL A 216 20.18 -28.89 -9.18
N THR A 217 20.97 -27.97 -8.65
CA THR A 217 21.36 -26.77 -9.40
C THR A 217 22.70 -26.95 -10.09
N ARG A 218 23.58 -27.80 -9.58
CA ARG A 218 24.95 -27.97 -10.08
C ARG A 218 25.41 -29.42 -9.95
N LEU A 219 26.25 -29.83 -10.89
CA LEU A 219 26.96 -31.10 -10.90
C LEU A 219 28.42 -30.86 -11.30
N ARG A 220 29.35 -31.44 -10.53
CA ARG A 220 30.74 -31.65 -10.93
C ARG A 220 31.03 -33.14 -10.91
N ARG A 221 31.43 -33.67 -12.06
CA ARG A 221 31.79 -35.09 -12.18
C ARG A 221 33.19 -35.36 -11.65
N VAL A 222 33.42 -36.58 -11.15
CA VAL A 222 34.74 -37.03 -10.72
C VAL A 222 35.78 -36.83 -11.83
N GLY A 223 36.92 -36.22 -11.50
CA GLY A 223 38.02 -35.98 -12.44
C GLY A 223 37.81 -34.80 -13.41
N SER A 224 36.68 -34.10 -13.33
CA SER A 224 36.42 -32.89 -14.11
C SER A 224 36.41 -31.66 -13.21
N ASN A 225 37.01 -30.57 -13.69
CA ASN A 225 36.88 -29.25 -13.06
C ASN A 225 35.66 -28.47 -13.59
N LEU A 226 34.96 -28.98 -14.61
CA LEU A 226 33.81 -28.32 -15.18
C LEU A 226 32.58 -28.49 -14.27
N ILE A 227 31.96 -27.36 -13.92
CA ILE A 227 30.68 -27.32 -13.23
C ILE A 227 29.59 -27.15 -14.29
N ILE A 228 28.61 -28.06 -14.29
CA ILE A 228 27.49 -28.04 -15.24
C ILE A 228 26.16 -27.92 -14.51
N ILE A 229 25.14 -27.46 -15.24
CA ILE A 229 23.74 -27.57 -14.81
C ILE A 229 23.25 -28.92 -15.33
N PRO A 230 22.90 -29.86 -14.46
CA PRO A 230 22.53 -31.19 -14.92
C PRO A 230 21.08 -31.24 -15.41
N GLY A 231 20.82 -32.12 -16.38
CA GLY A 231 19.49 -32.40 -16.92
C GLY A 231 18.70 -33.37 -16.05
N TYR A 232 17.37 -33.38 -16.18
CA TYR A 232 16.48 -34.24 -15.38
C TYR A 232 16.78 -35.75 -15.53
N LEU A 233 17.27 -36.17 -16.70
CA LEU A 233 17.60 -37.56 -17.01
C LEU A 233 19.07 -37.92 -16.71
N ASP A 234 19.86 -37.01 -16.12
CA ASP A 234 21.26 -37.30 -15.82
C ASP A 234 21.37 -38.33 -14.69
N GLU A 235 22.28 -39.29 -14.89
CA GLU A 235 22.70 -40.24 -13.86
C GLU A 235 23.94 -39.73 -13.14
N LEU A 236 23.85 -39.66 -11.82
CA LEU A 236 24.95 -39.27 -10.93
C LEU A 236 25.75 -40.50 -10.53
N LYS A 237 27.07 -40.40 -10.65
CA LYS A 237 28.00 -41.51 -10.37
C LYS A 237 28.65 -41.37 -8.99
N PRO A 238 29.14 -42.49 -8.41
CA PRO A 238 29.90 -42.43 -7.17
C PRO A 238 31.06 -41.43 -7.26
N GLY A 239 31.15 -40.54 -6.28
CA GLY A 239 32.17 -39.50 -6.17
C GLY A 239 31.79 -38.16 -6.79
N ASP A 240 30.75 -38.10 -7.63
CA ASP A 240 30.25 -36.85 -8.19
C ASP A 240 29.79 -35.92 -7.06
N VAL A 241 29.95 -34.61 -7.25
CA VAL A 241 29.50 -33.60 -6.29
C VAL A 241 28.35 -32.83 -6.92
N VAL A 242 27.26 -32.66 -6.18
CA VAL A 242 26.11 -31.87 -6.61
C VAL A 242 25.75 -30.82 -5.59
N THR A 243 25.17 -29.72 -6.07
CA THR A 243 24.56 -28.69 -5.21
C THR A 243 23.05 -28.84 -5.26
N VAL A 244 22.45 -29.16 -4.12
CA VAL A 244 21.01 -29.32 -3.96
C VAL A 244 20.49 -28.14 -3.15
N VAL A 245 19.35 -27.60 -3.57
CA VAL A 245 18.69 -26.46 -2.95
C VAL A 245 17.30 -26.91 -2.49
N GLY A 246 16.95 -26.63 -1.24
CA GLY A 246 15.69 -27.06 -0.65
C GLY A 246 15.58 -26.69 0.82
N THR A 247 14.53 -27.15 1.49
CA THR A 247 14.41 -27.00 2.94
C THR A 247 15.36 -27.97 3.66
N PRO A 248 15.81 -27.69 4.89
CA PRO A 248 16.69 -28.61 5.63
C PRO A 248 16.14 -30.04 5.71
N LYS A 249 14.82 -30.17 5.94
CA LYS A 249 14.14 -31.47 6.01
C LYS A 249 14.24 -32.26 4.71
N ASP A 250 14.03 -31.61 3.57
CA ASP A 250 14.10 -32.28 2.27
C ASP A 250 15.54 -32.57 1.87
N LEU A 251 16.49 -31.70 2.25
CA LEU A 251 17.92 -31.93 2.03
C LEU A 251 18.45 -33.11 2.86
N ASP A 252 17.98 -33.29 4.10
CA ASP A 252 18.31 -34.46 4.91
C ASP A 252 17.82 -35.76 4.26
N ALA A 253 16.61 -35.77 3.69
CA ALA A 253 16.08 -36.91 2.95
C ALA A 253 16.91 -37.22 1.69
N VAL A 254 17.33 -36.18 0.97
CA VAL A 254 18.21 -36.29 -0.20
C VAL A 254 19.60 -36.82 0.18
N LEU A 255 20.17 -36.39 1.31
CA LEU A 255 21.43 -36.92 1.84
C LEU A 255 21.31 -38.42 2.09
N LEU A 256 20.29 -38.84 2.84
CA LEU A 256 20.06 -40.24 3.17
C LEU A 256 19.92 -41.12 1.93
N ALA A 257 19.33 -40.60 0.84
CA ALA A 257 19.13 -41.35 -0.40
C ALA A 257 20.38 -41.39 -1.30
N GLY A 258 21.12 -40.29 -1.39
CA GLY A 258 22.13 -40.09 -2.44
C GLY A 258 23.58 -40.07 -1.98
N GLY A 259 23.86 -39.72 -0.72
CA GLY A 259 25.24 -39.73 -0.22
C GLY A 259 25.50 -38.96 1.06
N ARG A 260 26.55 -38.14 1.07
CA ARG A 260 26.98 -37.39 2.27
C ARG A 260 27.28 -35.95 1.93
N GLU A 261 27.25 -35.08 2.94
CA GLU A 261 27.68 -33.70 2.79
C GLU A 261 29.15 -33.64 2.32
N SER A 262 29.39 -32.75 1.36
CA SER A 262 30.70 -32.51 0.77
C SER A 262 31.23 -31.16 1.24
N PRO A 263 32.48 -31.09 1.75
CA PRO A 263 33.13 -29.82 2.03
C PRO A 263 33.50 -29.07 0.75
N GLN A 264 33.38 -29.71 -0.42
CA GLN A 264 33.66 -29.09 -1.70
C GLN A 264 32.48 -28.22 -2.12
N ILE A 265 32.64 -26.92 -1.92
CA ILE A 265 31.70 -25.91 -2.37
C ILE A 265 31.82 -25.81 -3.90
N LEU A 266 30.74 -26.13 -4.60
CA LEU A 266 30.62 -25.86 -6.04
C LEU A 266 30.18 -24.41 -6.23
N ASP A 267 31.08 -23.49 -5.88
CA ASP A 267 30.88 -22.08 -6.13
C ASP A 267 31.25 -21.74 -7.57
N ASP A 268 30.53 -20.74 -8.03
CA ASP A 268 30.43 -20.26 -9.39
C ASP A 268 31.80 -19.72 -9.87
N ASP A 269 32.37 -20.32 -10.91
CA ASP A 269 33.40 -19.65 -11.70
C ASP A 269 32.67 -18.63 -12.61
N ARG A 270 32.40 -17.45 -12.04
CA ARG A 270 31.46 -16.41 -12.53
C ARG A 270 31.90 -15.65 -13.77
N HIS A 271 32.69 -16.24 -14.66
CA HIS A 271 33.31 -15.46 -15.73
C HIS A 271 32.30 -14.89 -16.76
N ASP A 272 31.06 -15.44 -16.88
CA ASP A 272 30.10 -15.03 -17.93
C ASP A 272 28.75 -14.43 -17.44
N LEU A 273 28.53 -14.32 -16.13
CA LEU A 273 27.33 -13.70 -15.58
C LEU A 273 27.57 -12.23 -15.24
N ASP A 274 26.76 -11.37 -15.80
CA ASP A 274 26.79 -9.94 -15.52
C ASP A 274 25.47 -9.50 -14.87
N PHE A 275 25.50 -8.35 -14.21
CA PHE A 275 24.31 -7.77 -13.61
C PHE A 275 24.07 -6.37 -14.14
N ARG A 276 22.80 -6.05 -14.38
CA ARG A 276 22.40 -4.71 -14.78
C ARG A 276 21.23 -4.24 -13.92
N ARG A 277 21.30 -2.97 -13.51
CA ARG A 277 20.15 -2.27 -12.97
C ARG A 277 19.31 -1.76 -14.13
N ILE A 278 18.05 -2.17 -14.15
CA ILE A 278 17.10 -1.89 -15.23
C ILE A 278 15.86 -1.28 -14.57
N THR A 279 15.36 -0.18 -15.12
CA THR A 279 14.11 0.41 -14.63
C THR A 279 12.90 -0.25 -15.30
N ILE A 280 11.96 -0.75 -14.50
CA ILE A 280 10.70 -1.27 -15.01
C ILE A 280 9.87 -0.10 -15.56
N SER A 281 9.85 0.05 -16.88
CA SER A 281 9.01 1.05 -17.57
C SER A 281 7.90 0.42 -18.40
N GLN A 282 7.89 -0.92 -18.53
CA GLN A 282 6.89 -1.63 -19.29
C GLN A 282 5.62 -1.88 -18.46
N HIS A 283 4.51 -1.24 -18.85
CA HIS A 283 3.27 -1.23 -18.08
C HIS A 283 2.64 -2.62 -17.91
N GLN A 284 2.86 -3.53 -18.87
CA GLN A 284 2.34 -4.90 -18.82
C GLN A 284 3.00 -5.76 -17.72
N LEU A 285 4.14 -5.32 -17.17
CA LEU A 285 4.81 -5.98 -16.06
C LEU A 285 4.33 -5.46 -14.70
N ALA A 286 3.69 -4.30 -14.67
CA ALA A 286 3.19 -3.68 -13.46
C ALA A 286 2.13 -4.55 -12.79
N GLY A 287 2.36 -4.79 -11.50
CA GLY A 287 1.63 -5.63 -10.57
C GLY A 287 1.52 -7.11 -10.95
N LYS A 288 2.45 -7.61 -11.77
CA LYS A 288 2.84 -9.02 -11.74
C LYS A 288 3.72 -9.26 -10.51
N THR A 289 3.73 -10.50 -10.01
CA THR A 289 4.68 -10.87 -8.95
C THR A 289 6.08 -11.03 -9.52
N ILE A 290 7.10 -10.86 -8.68
CA ILE A 290 8.49 -11.14 -9.06
C ILE A 290 8.68 -12.58 -9.52
N ALA A 291 7.96 -13.54 -8.94
CA ALA A 291 7.96 -14.93 -9.42
C ALA A 291 7.50 -15.01 -10.88
N GLN A 292 6.38 -14.36 -11.22
CA GLN A 292 5.86 -14.35 -12.59
C GLN A 292 6.84 -13.71 -13.57
N VAL A 293 7.51 -12.63 -13.16
CA VAL A 293 8.52 -11.95 -14.00
C VAL A 293 9.79 -12.80 -14.10
N ASN A 294 10.25 -13.41 -13.00
CA ASN A 294 11.42 -14.27 -12.98
C ASN A 294 11.21 -15.54 -13.80
N ASN A 295 10.03 -16.17 -13.77
CA ASN A 295 9.73 -17.31 -14.64
C ASN A 295 9.89 -16.90 -16.11
N ALA A 296 9.29 -15.77 -16.50
CA ALA A 296 9.40 -15.25 -17.86
C ALA A 296 10.83 -14.85 -18.29
N LEU A 297 11.68 -14.43 -17.35
CA LEU A 297 13.09 -14.08 -17.59
C LEU A 297 13.98 -15.33 -17.64
N ASN A 298 13.72 -16.29 -16.77
CA ASN A 298 14.45 -17.54 -16.67
C ASN A 298 14.21 -18.40 -17.91
N ASP A 299 12.95 -18.56 -18.33
CA ASP A 299 12.57 -19.40 -19.47
C ASP A 299 13.12 -18.85 -20.80
N ARG A 300 13.28 -17.53 -20.92
CA ARG A 300 13.74 -16.88 -22.16
C ARG A 300 15.24 -16.63 -22.22
N TRP A 301 15.86 -16.31 -21.08
CA TRP A 301 17.24 -15.80 -21.06
C TRP A 301 18.09 -16.35 -19.90
N GLY A 302 17.56 -17.27 -19.09
CA GLY A 302 18.25 -17.76 -17.89
C GLY A 302 18.58 -16.65 -16.90
N ALA A 303 17.76 -15.60 -16.85
CA ALA A 303 17.98 -14.42 -16.04
C ALA A 303 16.98 -14.33 -14.87
N ARG A 304 17.37 -13.64 -13.80
CA ARG A 304 16.51 -13.41 -12.65
C ARG A 304 16.72 -12.04 -12.02
N ILE A 305 15.66 -11.49 -11.45
CA ILE A 305 15.70 -10.33 -10.59
C ILE A 305 16.22 -10.77 -9.22
N SER A 306 17.29 -10.13 -8.77
CA SER A 306 17.98 -10.42 -7.50
C SER A 306 17.66 -9.40 -6.41
N ARG A 307 17.46 -8.14 -6.80
CA ARG A 307 17.05 -7.04 -5.92
C ARG A 307 16.07 -6.10 -6.61
N ILE A 308 15.27 -5.41 -5.82
CA ILE A 308 14.38 -4.35 -6.24
C ILE A 308 14.72 -3.12 -5.43
N ARG A 309 14.94 -1.99 -6.10
CA ARG A 309 14.92 -0.69 -5.46
C ARG A 309 13.61 0.01 -5.77
N ARG A 310 12.80 0.25 -4.74
CA ARG A 310 11.54 1.00 -4.80
C ARG A 310 11.71 2.30 -4.03
N GLY A 311 11.57 3.43 -4.73
CA GLY A 311 11.98 4.73 -4.18
C GLY A 311 13.45 4.70 -3.75
N ASP A 312 13.69 4.87 -2.44
CA ASP A 312 15.03 4.89 -1.85
C ASP A 312 15.48 3.59 -1.17
N GLU A 313 14.59 2.61 -1.04
CA GLU A 313 14.89 1.33 -0.39
C GLU A 313 15.35 0.29 -1.41
N ASP A 314 16.50 -0.34 -1.18
CA ASP A 314 17.02 -1.47 -1.96
C ASP A 314 16.77 -2.77 -1.17
N GLN A 315 15.88 -3.62 -1.67
CA GLN A 315 15.38 -4.81 -1.01
C GLN A 315 15.75 -6.07 -1.80
N VAL A 316 15.90 -7.20 -1.12
CA VAL A 316 16.01 -8.51 -1.78
C VAL A 316 14.70 -8.81 -2.50
N ALA A 317 14.78 -9.29 -3.73
CA ALA A 317 13.59 -9.58 -4.52
C ALA A 317 12.87 -10.81 -3.94
N ASN A 318 11.72 -10.58 -3.27
CA ASN A 318 10.84 -11.64 -2.79
C ASN A 318 9.93 -12.10 -3.95
N PRO A 319 9.78 -13.42 -4.21
CA PRO A 319 8.92 -13.95 -5.27
C PRO A 319 7.48 -13.43 -5.26
N GLU A 320 6.93 -13.09 -4.10
CA GLU A 320 5.55 -12.63 -3.95
C GLU A 320 5.37 -11.11 -4.15
N PHE A 321 6.45 -10.32 -4.19
CA PHE A 321 6.33 -8.87 -4.36
C PHE A 321 5.72 -8.52 -5.71
N LEU A 322 4.75 -7.61 -5.70
CA LEU A 322 4.18 -7.01 -6.91
C LEU A 322 5.15 -5.98 -7.48
N VAL A 323 5.47 -6.08 -8.76
CA VAL A 323 6.36 -5.14 -9.47
C VAL A 323 5.63 -3.82 -9.72
N GLU A 324 6.25 -2.69 -9.46
CA GLU A 324 5.68 -1.36 -9.74
C GLU A 324 6.41 -0.66 -10.88
N LEU A 325 5.72 0.25 -11.58
CA LEU A 325 6.36 1.10 -12.59
C LEU A 325 7.38 2.02 -11.89
N GLY A 326 8.60 2.07 -12.43
CA GLY A 326 9.71 2.83 -11.86
C GLY A 326 10.59 2.04 -10.90
N ASP A 327 10.22 0.80 -10.53
CA ASP A 327 11.10 -0.08 -9.76
C ASP A 327 12.44 -0.26 -10.51
N ARG A 328 13.54 -0.06 -9.80
CA ARG A 328 14.88 -0.34 -10.32
C ARG A 328 15.29 -1.74 -9.91
N VAL A 329 15.16 -2.68 -10.84
CA VAL A 329 15.45 -4.09 -10.59
C VAL A 329 16.90 -4.40 -10.95
N ARG A 330 17.60 -5.12 -10.07
CA ARG A 330 18.92 -5.68 -10.38
C ARG A 330 18.72 -7.06 -10.99
N VAL A 331 18.90 -7.15 -12.29
CA VAL A 331 18.82 -8.41 -13.02
C VAL A 331 20.19 -9.04 -13.13
N VAL A 332 20.28 -10.33 -12.85
CA VAL A 332 21.48 -11.16 -13.03
C VAL A 332 21.18 -12.16 -14.15
N GLY A 333 22.06 -12.23 -15.15
CA GLY A 333 21.90 -13.14 -16.28
C GLY A 333 23.11 -13.10 -17.22
N PRO A 334 23.08 -13.88 -18.31
CA PRO A 334 24.19 -13.93 -19.27
C PRO A 334 24.42 -12.57 -19.93
N ALA A 335 25.68 -12.11 -19.97
CA ALA A 335 26.04 -10.76 -20.45
C ALA A 335 25.47 -10.45 -21.86
N GLY A 336 25.47 -11.44 -22.76
CA GLY A 336 24.95 -11.30 -24.13
C GLY A 336 23.44 -11.04 -24.22
N HIS A 337 22.65 -11.37 -23.19
CA HIS A 337 21.20 -11.21 -23.19
C HIS A 337 20.71 -9.97 -22.43
N LEU A 338 21.58 -9.29 -21.67
CA LEU A 338 21.18 -8.15 -20.83
C LEU A 338 20.52 -7.01 -21.62
N LYS A 339 20.91 -6.79 -22.87
CA LYS A 339 20.27 -5.78 -23.74
C LYS A 339 18.85 -6.18 -24.15
N ALA A 340 18.61 -7.45 -24.44
CA ALA A 340 17.27 -7.97 -24.76
C ALA A 340 16.37 -7.95 -23.53
N ILE A 341 16.90 -8.32 -22.37
CA ILE A 341 16.19 -8.26 -21.09
C ILE A 341 15.83 -6.81 -20.73
N SER A 342 16.76 -5.86 -20.90
CA SER A 342 16.51 -4.42 -20.77
C SER A 342 15.39 -3.95 -21.70
N LYS A 343 15.33 -4.43 -22.96
CA LYS A 343 14.20 -4.09 -23.84
C LYS A 343 12.86 -4.68 -23.37
N TYR A 344 12.87 -5.89 -22.82
CA TYR A 344 11.65 -6.57 -22.33
C TYR A 344 11.08 -5.92 -21.07
N LEU A 345 11.94 -5.65 -20.09
CA LEU A 345 11.58 -4.95 -18.86
C LEU A 345 11.27 -3.46 -19.11
N GLY A 346 11.79 -2.93 -20.22
CA GLY A 346 11.99 -1.51 -20.42
C GLY A 346 13.29 -1.05 -19.76
N ASP A 347 13.73 0.16 -20.05
CA ASP A 347 14.87 0.79 -19.38
C ASP A 347 14.83 2.30 -19.65
N SER A 348 13.62 2.85 -19.71
CA SER A 348 13.41 4.27 -19.98
C SER A 348 13.19 5.00 -18.66
N SER A 349 14.14 5.86 -18.30
CA SER A 349 13.99 6.84 -17.21
C SER A 349 13.22 8.09 -17.67
N GLN A 350 13.39 8.50 -18.94
CA GLN A 350 12.76 9.72 -19.47
C GLN A 350 11.23 9.61 -19.60
N GLY A 351 10.71 8.47 -20.08
CA GLY A 351 9.26 8.26 -20.19
C GLY A 351 8.53 8.13 -18.85
N LEU A 352 9.27 8.15 -17.74
CA LEU A 352 8.80 8.07 -16.35
C LEU A 352 9.02 9.39 -15.59
N THR A 353 9.38 10.49 -16.25
CA THR A 353 9.58 11.78 -15.55
C THR A 353 8.59 12.84 -16.01
N ASP A 354 8.12 12.76 -17.26
CA ASP A 354 7.23 13.77 -17.82
C ASP A 354 5.77 13.51 -17.43
N ILE A 355 5.20 14.46 -16.69
CA ILE A 355 3.74 14.55 -16.50
C ILE A 355 3.15 14.81 -17.89
N ASN A 356 2.25 13.94 -18.36
CA ASN A 356 1.45 14.23 -19.56
C ASN A 356 0.32 15.21 -19.19
N PRO A 357 0.44 16.52 -19.49
CA PRO A 357 -0.50 17.50 -18.98
C PRO A 357 -1.87 17.36 -19.64
N VAL A 358 -1.91 16.81 -20.86
CA VAL A 358 -3.16 16.51 -21.58
C VAL A 358 -3.93 15.40 -20.85
N ALA A 359 -3.25 14.32 -20.47
CA ALA A 359 -3.90 13.24 -19.73
C ALA A 359 -4.37 13.70 -18.34
N LEU A 360 -3.54 14.47 -17.62
CA LEU A 360 -3.93 15.03 -16.32
C LEU A 360 -5.14 15.98 -16.46
N GLY A 361 -5.07 16.94 -17.38
CA GLY A 361 -6.13 17.93 -17.59
C GLY A 361 -7.45 17.32 -18.05
N LEU A 362 -7.41 16.43 -19.06
CA LEU A 362 -8.61 15.72 -19.53
C LEU A 362 -9.15 14.76 -18.47
N GLY A 363 -8.27 14.07 -17.74
CA GLY A 363 -8.67 13.16 -16.67
C GLY A 363 -9.38 13.88 -15.53
N LEU A 364 -8.86 15.03 -15.10
CA LEU A 364 -9.52 15.90 -14.12
C LEU A 364 -10.84 16.45 -14.66
N ALA A 365 -10.87 16.98 -15.88
CA ALA A 365 -12.08 17.55 -16.47
C ALA A 365 -13.19 16.50 -16.63
N LEU A 366 -12.87 15.33 -17.19
CA LEU A 366 -13.81 14.21 -17.33
C LEU A 366 -14.25 13.68 -15.97
N GLY A 367 -13.34 13.63 -15.01
CA GLY A 367 -13.64 13.22 -13.64
C GLY A 367 -14.62 14.14 -12.93
N ILE A 368 -14.38 15.45 -13.01
CA ILE A 368 -15.28 16.46 -12.44
C ILE A 368 -16.64 16.40 -13.14
N LEU A 369 -16.65 16.27 -14.48
CA LEU A 369 -17.88 16.14 -15.26
C LEU A 369 -18.66 14.88 -14.88
N LEU A 370 -17.97 13.74 -14.72
CA LEU A 370 -18.58 12.49 -14.24
C LEU A 370 -19.14 12.66 -12.82
N GLY A 371 -18.41 13.38 -11.96
CA GLY A 371 -18.82 13.69 -10.60
C GLY A 371 -20.16 14.43 -10.55
N HIS A 372 -20.36 15.39 -11.46
CA HIS A 372 -21.58 16.20 -11.56
C HIS A 372 -22.76 15.51 -12.26
N ILE A 373 -22.62 14.26 -12.70
CA ILE A 373 -23.75 13.53 -13.29
C ILE A 373 -24.70 13.10 -12.17
N ASP A 374 -25.88 13.69 -12.17
CA ASP A 374 -26.96 13.31 -11.26
C ASP A 374 -27.61 12.01 -11.75
N ILE A 375 -27.41 10.94 -11.00
CA ILE A 375 -28.02 9.63 -11.27
C ILE A 375 -29.36 9.58 -10.53
N PRO A 376 -30.50 9.47 -11.23
CA PRO A 376 -31.80 9.38 -10.57
C PRO A 376 -31.91 8.06 -9.80
N LEU A 377 -32.23 8.15 -8.51
CA LEU A 377 -32.55 7.02 -7.65
C LEU A 377 -34.09 6.85 -7.56
N PRO A 378 -34.57 5.66 -7.18
CA PRO A 378 -35.99 5.46 -6.87
C PRO A 378 -36.44 6.41 -5.74
N GLY A 379 -37.54 7.14 -5.94
CA GLY A 379 -38.13 8.01 -4.92
C GLY A 379 -37.71 9.50 -4.97
N GLU A 380 -37.54 10.08 -6.16
CA GLU A 380 -37.17 11.50 -6.41
C GLU A 380 -35.77 11.93 -5.93
N ALA A 381 -35.03 11.05 -5.24
CA ALA A 381 -33.64 11.31 -4.87
C ALA A 381 -32.71 11.30 -6.10
N THR A 382 -31.72 12.19 -6.10
CA THR A 382 -30.64 12.19 -7.08
C THR A 382 -29.33 11.88 -6.39
N LEU A 383 -28.55 10.98 -6.98
CA LEU A 383 -27.23 10.60 -6.51
C LEU A 383 -26.18 11.35 -7.32
N ASN A 384 -25.46 12.24 -6.66
CA ASN A 384 -24.28 12.89 -7.20
C ASN A 384 -23.03 12.24 -6.60
N LEU A 385 -22.02 11.96 -7.43
CA LEU A 385 -20.77 11.34 -7.01
C LEU A 385 -19.82 12.35 -6.35
N GLY A 386 -19.96 13.64 -6.63
CA GLY A 386 -18.99 14.65 -6.25
C GLY A 386 -17.77 14.65 -7.17
N ALA A 387 -17.11 15.80 -7.26
CA ALA A 387 -15.93 16.00 -8.08
C ALA A 387 -14.78 15.07 -7.65
N ALA A 388 -14.57 14.84 -6.35
CA ALA A 388 -13.49 13.98 -5.88
C ALA A 388 -13.70 12.53 -6.27
N ALA A 389 -14.90 11.97 -6.05
CA ALA A 389 -15.16 10.57 -6.37
C ALA A 389 -15.20 10.34 -7.89
N GLY A 390 -15.80 11.27 -8.66
CA GLY A 390 -15.78 11.21 -10.12
C GLY A 390 -14.36 11.22 -10.70
N VAL A 391 -13.50 12.12 -10.20
CA VAL A 391 -12.08 12.18 -10.56
C VAL A 391 -11.33 10.91 -10.16
N LEU A 392 -11.58 10.39 -8.96
CA LEU A 392 -10.96 9.15 -8.49
C LEU A 392 -11.29 7.97 -9.43
N LEU A 393 -12.56 7.82 -9.83
CA LEU A 393 -13.01 6.74 -10.72
C LEU A 393 -12.37 6.84 -12.10
N VAL A 394 -12.37 8.03 -12.71
CA VAL A 394 -11.71 8.26 -14.00
C VAL A 394 -10.21 7.98 -13.90
N ALA A 395 -9.56 8.48 -12.85
CA ALA A 395 -8.14 8.27 -12.63
C ALA A 395 -7.77 6.80 -12.41
N LEU A 396 -8.61 6.03 -11.70
CA LEU A 396 -8.44 4.60 -11.48
C LEU A 396 -8.47 3.82 -12.80
N VAL A 397 -9.42 4.15 -13.68
CA VAL A 397 -9.52 3.57 -15.02
C VAL A 397 -8.33 3.97 -15.87
N MET A 398 -7.96 5.25 -15.87
CA MET A 398 -6.80 5.76 -16.61
C MET A 398 -5.48 5.13 -16.16
N GLY A 399 -5.29 4.96 -14.85
CA GLY A 399 -4.14 4.27 -14.26
C GLY A 399 -4.07 2.81 -14.69
N ARG A 400 -5.22 2.11 -14.70
CA ARG A 400 -5.31 0.72 -15.16
C ARG A 400 -5.00 0.56 -16.65
N ILE A 401 -5.54 1.43 -17.49
CA ILE A 401 -5.33 1.39 -18.95
C ILE A 401 -3.85 1.67 -19.26
N GLY A 402 -3.24 2.61 -18.53
CA GLY A 402 -1.82 2.99 -18.66
C GLY A 402 -1.50 3.82 -19.91
N ARG A 403 -2.12 3.51 -21.06
CA ARG A 403 -1.91 4.23 -22.32
C ARG A 403 -3.10 4.11 -23.26
N ILE A 404 -3.50 5.23 -23.87
CA ILE A 404 -4.49 5.30 -24.96
C ILE A 404 -3.80 5.84 -26.21
N GLY A 405 -3.56 4.99 -27.20
CA GLY A 405 -2.81 5.35 -28.41
C GLY A 405 -1.39 5.81 -28.08
N LYS A 406 -1.05 7.06 -28.41
CA LYS A 406 0.25 7.69 -28.07
C LYS A 406 0.25 8.37 -26.69
N MET A 407 -0.92 8.58 -26.08
CA MET A 407 -1.04 9.30 -24.81
C MET A 407 -0.85 8.34 -23.63
N ILE A 408 0.15 8.61 -22.80
CA ILE A 408 0.35 7.90 -21.53
C ILE A 408 -0.67 8.45 -20.53
N THR A 409 -1.52 7.58 -19.98
CA THR A 409 -2.58 7.95 -19.02
C THR A 409 -2.19 7.64 -17.58
N ALA A 410 -1.27 6.70 -17.35
CA ALA A 410 -0.65 6.50 -16.04
C ALA A 410 0.49 7.50 -15.85
N LEU A 411 0.39 8.33 -14.81
CA LEU A 411 1.47 9.21 -14.40
C LEU A 411 2.61 8.41 -13.77
N PRO A 412 3.86 8.87 -13.89
CA PRO A 412 4.95 8.26 -13.15
C PRO A 412 4.74 8.38 -11.64
N HIS A 413 5.11 7.34 -10.89
CA HIS A 413 4.83 7.24 -9.47
C HIS A 413 5.32 8.46 -8.66
N SER A 414 6.55 8.93 -8.90
CA SER A 414 7.11 10.10 -8.19
C SER A 414 6.31 11.38 -8.43
N ALA A 415 5.99 11.68 -9.69
CA ALA A 415 5.17 12.85 -10.04
C ALA A 415 3.77 12.73 -9.44
N ASN A 416 3.22 11.52 -9.45
CA ASN A 416 1.90 11.24 -8.95
C ASN A 416 1.80 11.41 -7.42
N THR A 417 2.78 10.88 -6.69
CA THR A 417 2.89 11.06 -5.23
C THR A 417 3.05 12.53 -4.87
N VAL A 418 3.89 13.29 -5.59
CA VAL A 418 4.04 14.74 -5.36
C VAL A 418 2.73 15.50 -5.59
N LEU A 419 2.01 15.21 -6.67
CA LEU A 419 0.71 15.82 -6.95
C LEU A 419 -0.31 15.46 -5.87
N ALA A 420 -0.38 14.19 -5.48
CA ALA A 420 -1.28 13.72 -4.45
C ALA A 420 -0.97 14.39 -3.10
N ASP A 421 0.28 14.40 -2.66
CA ASP A 421 0.70 15.00 -1.40
C ASP A 421 0.40 16.51 -1.39
N LEU A 422 0.73 17.24 -2.47
CA LEU A 422 0.41 18.65 -2.56
C LEU A 422 -1.10 18.89 -2.49
N GLY A 423 -1.88 18.13 -3.26
CA GLY A 423 -3.34 18.24 -3.26
C GLY A 423 -3.95 17.96 -1.89
N LEU A 424 -3.45 16.94 -1.20
CA LEU A 424 -3.86 16.59 0.16
C LEU A 424 -3.57 17.72 1.14
N LEU A 425 -2.37 18.32 1.08
CA LEU A 425 -1.96 19.40 1.98
C LEU A 425 -2.79 20.68 1.76
N LEU A 426 -3.11 21.01 0.52
CA LEU A 426 -4.02 22.11 0.18
C LEU A 426 -5.43 21.86 0.74
N PHE A 427 -5.95 20.66 0.55
CA PHE A 427 -7.25 20.25 1.11
C PHE A 427 -7.24 20.33 2.64
N LEU A 428 -6.23 19.78 3.31
CA LEU A 428 -6.15 19.77 4.77
C LEU A 428 -5.99 21.17 5.37
N ALA A 429 -5.23 22.06 4.73
CA ALA A 429 -5.13 23.45 5.16
C ALA A 429 -6.50 24.14 5.09
N GLN A 430 -7.26 23.90 4.02
CA GLN A 430 -8.60 24.45 3.87
C GLN A 430 -9.61 23.84 4.84
N ALA A 431 -9.68 22.52 4.91
CA ALA A 431 -10.57 21.80 5.83
C ALA A 431 -10.31 22.20 7.29
N GLY A 432 -9.03 22.29 7.68
CA GLY A 432 -8.65 22.64 9.05
C GLY A 432 -9.06 24.06 9.42
N THR A 433 -8.81 25.03 8.54
CA THR A 433 -9.22 26.43 8.79
C THR A 433 -10.73 26.64 8.76
N ASN A 434 -11.47 25.80 8.03
CA ASN A 434 -12.93 25.81 8.03
C ASN A 434 -13.54 25.22 9.31
N ALA A 435 -12.88 24.22 9.91
CA ALA A 435 -13.39 23.48 11.07
C ALA A 435 -13.10 24.12 12.43
N GLY A 436 -12.15 25.06 12.53
CA GLY A 436 -11.68 25.60 13.81
C GLY A 436 -12.78 26.20 14.68
N GLY A 437 -13.72 26.95 14.10
CA GLY A 437 -14.87 27.50 14.83
C GLY A 437 -15.85 26.43 15.33
N GLN A 438 -16.10 25.42 14.51
CA GLN A 438 -17.02 24.33 14.87
C GLN A 438 -16.43 23.39 15.93
N ILE A 439 -15.11 23.19 15.96
CA ILE A 439 -14.46 22.42 17.02
C ILE A 439 -14.67 23.07 18.38
N ALA A 440 -14.51 24.40 18.48
CA ALA A 440 -14.83 25.11 19.72
C ALA A 440 -16.29 24.89 20.13
N GLY A 441 -17.21 24.92 19.15
CA GLY A 441 -18.62 24.54 19.32
C GLY A 441 -18.79 23.13 19.90
N ALA A 442 -18.16 22.11 19.30
CA ALA A 442 -18.26 20.71 19.73
C ALA A 442 -17.72 20.45 21.15
N PHE A 443 -16.67 21.18 21.56
CA PHE A 443 -16.18 21.12 22.94
C PHE A 443 -17.15 21.81 23.91
N SER A 444 -17.70 22.96 23.54
CA SER A 444 -18.66 23.70 24.38
C SER A 444 -20.02 23.02 24.51
N SER A 445 -20.51 22.37 23.45
CA SER A 445 -21.78 21.63 23.43
C SER A 445 -21.69 20.26 24.09
N GLY A 446 -20.47 19.78 24.38
CA GLY A 446 -20.23 18.44 24.88
C GLY A 446 -20.40 17.35 23.82
N ALA A 447 -20.53 17.66 22.53
CA ALA A 447 -20.65 16.63 21.49
C ALA A 447 -19.35 15.81 21.29
N TRP A 448 -18.20 16.37 21.67
CA TRP A 448 -16.88 15.76 21.43
C TRP A 448 -16.73 14.34 22.01
N TRP A 449 -17.29 14.02 23.18
CA TRP A 449 -17.15 12.69 23.77
C TRP A 449 -18.00 11.65 23.04
N LYS A 450 -19.17 12.04 22.48
CA LYS A 450 -20.00 11.18 21.64
C LYS A 450 -19.25 10.81 20.36
N ILE A 451 -18.62 11.81 19.73
CA ILE A 451 -17.78 11.65 18.53
C ILE A 451 -16.60 10.72 18.83
N LEU A 452 -15.91 10.95 19.95
CA LEU A 452 -14.80 10.11 20.38
C LEU A 452 -15.24 8.65 20.60
N LEU A 453 -16.34 8.43 21.31
CA LEU A 453 -16.88 7.10 21.59
C LEU A 453 -17.32 6.38 20.32
N LEU A 454 -17.97 7.09 19.39
CA LEU A 454 -18.32 6.56 18.07
C LEU A 454 -17.06 6.15 17.29
N GLY A 455 -16.03 7.00 17.29
CA GLY A 455 -14.73 6.70 16.68
C GLY A 455 -14.05 5.47 17.30
N MET A 456 -14.15 5.31 18.62
CA MET A 456 -13.63 4.13 19.33
C MET A 456 -14.36 2.86 18.92
N ILE A 457 -15.69 2.91 18.80
CA ILE A 457 -16.51 1.78 18.34
C ILE A 457 -16.10 1.37 16.92
N VAL A 458 -16.05 2.32 15.98
CA VAL A 458 -15.68 2.07 14.58
C VAL A 458 -14.27 1.48 14.49
N THR A 459 -13.29 2.09 15.16
CA THR A 459 -11.90 1.61 15.16
C THR A 459 -11.81 0.20 15.73
N THR A 460 -12.53 -0.10 16.81
CA THR A 460 -12.53 -1.42 17.44
C THR A 460 -13.14 -2.47 16.52
N ILE A 461 -14.28 -2.16 15.88
CA ILE A 461 -14.93 -3.06 14.90
C ILE A 461 -13.97 -3.37 13.75
N VAL A 462 -13.32 -2.36 13.19
CA VAL A 462 -12.37 -2.55 12.07
C VAL A 462 -11.14 -3.34 12.52
N ALA A 463 -10.50 -2.92 13.61
CA ALA A 463 -9.27 -3.54 14.09
C ALA A 463 -9.49 -5.01 14.47
N VAL A 464 -10.50 -5.28 15.30
CA VAL A 464 -10.81 -6.63 15.78
C VAL A 464 -11.43 -7.47 14.67
N GLY A 465 -12.31 -6.89 13.86
CA GLY A 465 -12.92 -7.58 12.72
C GLY A 465 -11.89 -8.07 11.71
N ILE A 466 -10.95 -7.20 11.31
CA ILE A 466 -9.85 -7.60 10.41
C ILE A 466 -8.96 -8.64 11.09
N ALA A 467 -8.56 -8.43 12.35
CA ALA A 467 -7.72 -9.39 13.06
C ALA A 467 -8.38 -10.77 13.12
N LEU A 468 -9.65 -10.86 13.49
CA LEU A 468 -10.39 -12.12 13.59
C LEU A 468 -10.57 -12.79 12.22
N VAL A 469 -11.05 -12.06 11.22
CA VAL A 469 -11.35 -12.63 9.91
C VAL A 469 -10.07 -13.07 9.20
N MET A 470 -9.02 -12.24 9.21
CA MET A 470 -7.78 -12.56 8.52
C MET A 470 -6.99 -13.68 9.19
N HIS A 471 -6.93 -13.67 10.52
CA HIS A 471 -6.15 -14.65 11.28
C HIS A 471 -6.90 -15.97 11.46
N ARG A 472 -8.18 -15.94 11.89
CA ARG A 472 -8.93 -17.17 12.20
C ARG A 472 -9.72 -17.74 11.03
N MET A 473 -10.34 -16.91 10.19
CA MET A 473 -11.17 -17.43 9.08
C MET A 473 -10.32 -17.74 7.84
N LEU A 474 -9.33 -16.89 7.55
CA LEU A 474 -8.44 -17.07 6.38
C LEU A 474 -7.09 -17.72 6.71
N GLY A 475 -6.82 -18.01 7.99
CA GLY A 475 -5.64 -18.76 8.42
C GLY A 475 -4.30 -18.06 8.21
N ASN A 476 -4.27 -16.73 8.06
CA ASN A 476 -3.01 -16.00 7.95
C ASN A 476 -2.29 -15.97 9.31
N GLY A 477 -0.96 -16.06 9.31
CA GLY A 477 -0.16 -15.86 10.51
C GLY A 477 -0.41 -14.49 11.14
N ALA A 478 -0.16 -14.37 12.44
CA ALA A 478 -0.29 -13.13 13.19
C ALA A 478 0.64 -12.04 12.63
N THR A 479 1.85 -12.41 12.19
CA THR A 479 2.81 -11.46 11.58
C THR A 479 2.26 -10.88 10.27
N LYS A 480 1.76 -11.74 9.36
CA LYS A 480 1.15 -11.30 8.10
C LYS A 480 -0.11 -10.48 8.34
N THR A 481 -0.95 -10.91 9.27
CA THR A 481 -2.19 -10.21 9.63
C THR A 481 -1.93 -8.84 10.24
N ALA A 482 -0.85 -8.66 11.00
CA ALA A 482 -0.44 -7.33 11.48
C ALA A 482 -0.07 -6.38 10.33
N GLY A 483 0.55 -6.91 9.26
CA GLY A 483 0.75 -6.20 8.00
C GLY A 483 -0.56 -5.83 7.30
N ILE A 484 -1.51 -6.78 7.23
CA ILE A 484 -2.86 -6.54 6.67
C ILE A 484 -3.59 -5.44 7.44
N LEU A 485 -3.53 -5.44 8.77
CA LEU A 485 -4.10 -4.39 9.62
C LEU A 485 -3.53 -3.00 9.25
N ALA A 486 -2.22 -2.90 9.10
CA ALA A 486 -1.58 -1.64 8.68
C ALA A 486 -2.00 -1.21 7.27
N GLY A 487 -2.13 -2.16 6.34
CA GLY A 487 -2.58 -1.92 4.96
C GLY A 487 -4.02 -1.45 4.89
N ALA A 488 -4.92 -2.14 5.60
CA ALA A 488 -6.34 -1.82 5.66
C ALA A 488 -6.59 -0.44 6.29
N GLN A 489 -5.83 -0.10 7.33
CA GLN A 489 -5.89 1.20 7.97
C GLN A 489 -5.24 2.32 7.14
N THR A 490 -4.47 1.96 6.10
CA THR A 490 -3.76 2.88 5.20
C THR A 490 -2.85 3.88 5.92
N GLN A 491 -2.21 3.45 7.02
CA GLN A 491 -1.44 4.33 7.89
C GLN A 491 0.02 3.86 8.07
N PRO A 492 1.01 4.59 7.53
CA PRO A 492 2.43 4.21 7.60
C PRO A 492 2.97 4.07 9.03
N ALA A 493 2.45 4.83 9.99
CA ALA A 493 2.87 4.72 11.39
C ALA A 493 2.62 3.33 11.99
N ILE A 494 1.52 2.68 11.61
CA ILE A 494 1.19 1.33 12.07
C ILE A 494 2.09 0.31 11.38
N LEU A 495 2.36 0.48 10.08
CA LEU A 495 3.29 -0.37 9.34
C LEU A 495 4.71 -0.31 9.96
N ALA A 496 5.21 0.90 10.22
CA ALA A 496 6.50 1.12 10.87
C ALA A 496 6.54 0.51 12.28
N PHE A 497 5.46 0.66 13.05
CA PHE A 497 5.34 0.04 14.37
C PHE A 497 5.41 -1.50 14.32
N VAL A 498 4.68 -2.12 13.40
CA VAL A 498 4.69 -3.59 13.23
C VAL A 498 6.07 -4.07 12.74
N ASN A 499 6.69 -3.38 11.78
CA ASN A 499 8.03 -3.71 11.29
C ASN A 499 9.08 -3.64 12.41
N ASN A 500 9.03 -2.61 13.26
CA ASN A 500 9.95 -2.49 14.39
C ASN A 500 9.80 -3.63 15.41
N ARG A 501 8.60 -4.19 15.57
CA ARG A 501 8.36 -5.32 16.48
C ARG A 501 8.65 -6.69 15.89
N THR A 502 8.67 -6.81 14.58
CA THR A 502 8.84 -8.07 13.85
C THR A 502 10.21 -8.18 13.18
N ALA A 503 11.13 -7.25 13.46
CA ALA A 503 12.43 -7.13 12.78
C ALA A 503 12.30 -7.05 11.25
N ALA A 504 11.30 -6.30 10.77
CA ALA A 504 10.98 -6.13 9.35
C ALA A 504 10.77 -7.46 8.59
N ASP A 505 10.05 -8.39 9.22
CA ASP A 505 9.66 -9.65 8.58
C ASP A 505 8.90 -9.37 7.27
N THR A 506 9.34 -9.98 6.18
CA THR A 506 8.77 -9.78 4.84
C THR A 506 7.26 -10.04 4.77
N ARG A 507 6.73 -10.92 5.64
CA ARG A 507 5.28 -11.21 5.72
C ARG A 507 4.45 -9.98 6.07
N VAL A 508 5.02 -9.02 6.79
CA VAL A 508 4.35 -7.75 7.11
C VAL A 508 4.15 -6.91 5.84
N ALA A 509 5.19 -6.75 5.03
CA ALA A 509 5.11 -6.01 3.76
C ALA A 509 4.15 -6.70 2.76
N LEU A 510 4.17 -8.03 2.74
CA LEU A 510 3.23 -8.82 1.93
C LEU A 510 1.78 -8.61 2.36
N GLY A 511 1.51 -8.67 3.67
CA GLY A 511 0.17 -8.39 4.21
C GLY A 511 -0.30 -6.97 3.90
N TYR A 512 0.58 -5.97 4.02
CA TYR A 512 0.27 -4.58 3.72
C TYR A 512 -0.11 -4.38 2.25
N THR A 513 0.74 -4.85 1.33
CA THR A 513 0.57 -4.68 -0.13
C THR A 513 -0.66 -5.44 -0.66
N LEU A 514 -1.05 -6.53 0.00
CA LEU A 514 -2.22 -7.34 -0.35
C LEU A 514 -3.53 -6.54 -0.37
N VAL A 515 -3.73 -5.68 0.63
CA VAL A 515 -5.03 -5.02 0.86
C VAL A 515 -4.99 -3.50 0.70
N TYR A 516 -3.82 -2.85 0.82
CA TYR A 516 -3.70 -1.39 0.88
C TYR A 516 -4.43 -0.64 -0.24
N PRO A 517 -4.26 -0.97 -1.54
CA PRO A 517 -4.92 -0.24 -2.62
C PRO A 517 -6.44 -0.40 -2.58
N ALA A 518 -6.91 -1.63 -2.35
CA ALA A 518 -8.33 -1.93 -2.23
C ALA A 518 -8.95 -1.21 -1.03
N ALA A 519 -8.25 -1.19 0.11
CA ALA A 519 -8.71 -0.55 1.33
C ALA A 519 -8.89 0.95 1.16
N MET A 520 -7.92 1.61 0.52
CA MET A 520 -7.98 3.04 0.29
C MET A 520 -9.21 3.43 -0.51
N ILE A 521 -9.46 2.75 -1.63
CA ILE A 521 -10.60 3.03 -2.52
C ILE A 521 -11.93 2.63 -1.88
N SER A 522 -12.01 1.43 -1.27
CA SER A 522 -13.25 0.96 -0.66
C SER A 522 -13.71 1.87 0.47
N LYS A 523 -12.78 2.36 1.30
CA LYS A 523 -13.10 3.28 2.38
C LYS A 523 -13.66 4.61 1.85
N ILE A 524 -13.13 5.14 0.75
CA ILE A 524 -13.66 6.36 0.11
C ILE A 524 -15.10 6.14 -0.32
N LEU A 525 -15.37 5.06 -1.06
CA LEU A 525 -16.70 4.76 -1.58
C LEU A 525 -17.71 4.48 -0.46
N ILE A 526 -17.31 3.76 0.59
CA ILE A 526 -18.16 3.47 1.74
C ILE A 526 -18.46 4.75 2.52
N THR A 527 -17.48 5.64 2.71
CA THR A 527 -17.73 6.93 3.37
C THR A 527 -18.66 7.82 2.54
N HIS A 528 -18.50 7.85 1.21
CA HIS A 528 -19.41 8.55 0.32
C HIS A 528 -20.83 8.01 0.45
N GLY A 529 -21.00 6.68 0.39
CA GLY A 529 -22.29 6.03 0.57
C GLY A 529 -22.92 6.31 1.94
N LEU A 530 -22.11 6.29 3.01
CA LEU A 530 -22.54 6.64 4.36
C LEU A 530 -23.04 8.08 4.45
N ALA A 531 -22.33 9.02 3.82
CA ALA A 531 -22.68 10.44 3.83
C ALA A 531 -24.02 10.75 3.16
N LEU A 532 -24.44 9.91 2.20
CA LEU A 532 -25.70 10.05 1.46
C LEU A 532 -26.93 9.47 2.20
N LEU A 533 -26.75 8.87 3.37
CA LEU A 533 -27.84 8.30 4.17
C LEU A 533 -28.53 9.32 5.09
N GLY A 534 -28.06 10.57 5.11
CA GLY A 534 -28.54 11.61 6.00
C GLY A 534 -29.57 12.55 5.40
#